data_AF-A0A1J5PID7-F1
#
_entry.id   AF-A0A1J5PID7-F1
#
_cell.length_a   1.000
_cell.length_b   1.000
_cell.length_c   1.000
_cell.angle_alpha   90.00
_cell.angle_beta   90.00
_cell.angle_gamma   90.00
#
_symmetry.space_group_name_H-M   'P 1'
#
loop_
_entity.id
_entity.type
_entity.pdbx_description
1 polymer ?
#
loop_
_entity_poly.entity_id
_entity_poly.type
_entity_poly.pdbx_seq_one_letter_code
_entity_poly.pdbx_strand_id
1 'polypeptide(L)'
;MILFAALLGWQIWGLPGALLSSLGLILPSSVITLAYFRYSRTHRDRHWVRAMRDGMAPITVGLLLSSGWLLARQEATDWQRIALIVATVLLVMRTRLNPLWLLLAGAVFGILGWM
;
A
#
# COMPACT_ATOMS: atom_id res chain seq x y z
N MET A 1 0.30 14.96 -1.35
CA MET A 1 1.25 15.89 -2.02
C MET A 1 0.91 16.16 -3.48
N ILE A 2 0.62 15.15 -4.31
CA ILE A 2 0.26 15.38 -5.73
C ILE A 2 -0.95 16.30 -5.91
N LEU A 3 -1.95 16.20 -5.00
CA LEU A 3 -3.11 17.09 -4.97
C LEU A 3 -2.74 18.56 -4.72
N PHE A 4 -1.78 18.83 -3.83
CA PHE A 4 -1.30 20.19 -3.55
C PHE A 4 -0.55 20.79 -4.75
N ALA A 5 0.30 20.00 -5.41
CA ALA A 5 1.03 20.43 -6.60
C ALA A 5 0.08 20.66 -7.80
N ALA A 6 -0.93 19.82 -7.96
CA ALA A 6 -1.98 19.98 -8.98
C ALA A 6 -2.84 21.23 -8.70
N LEU A 7 -3.18 21.51 -7.43
CA LEU A 7 -3.93 22.70 -7.03
C LEU A 7 -3.14 23.98 -7.30
N LEU A 8 -1.84 24.00 -6.96
CA LEU A 8 -0.95 25.12 -7.30
C LEU A 8 -0.83 25.31 -8.80
N GLY A 9 -0.66 24.23 -9.58
CA GLY A 9 -0.65 24.29 -11.04
C GLY A 9 -1.97 24.84 -11.62
N TRP A 10 -3.10 24.45 -11.02
CA TRP A 10 -4.42 24.97 -11.38
C TRP A 10 -4.56 26.47 -11.08
N GLN A 11 -3.97 26.95 -9.99
CA GLN A 11 -4.05 28.35 -9.60
C GLN A 11 -3.22 29.29 -10.50
N ILE A 12 -2.16 28.78 -11.15
CA ILE A 12 -1.26 29.59 -11.99
C ILE A 12 -1.72 29.57 -13.46
N TRP A 13 -2.19 28.43 -13.99
CA TRP A 13 -2.54 28.25 -15.42
C TRP A 13 -3.85 27.49 -15.68
N GLY A 14 -4.67 27.20 -14.65
CA GLY A 14 -5.90 26.42 -14.80
C GLY A 14 -5.64 24.95 -15.14
N LEU A 15 -6.53 24.33 -15.92
CA LEU A 15 -6.43 22.91 -16.32
C LEU A 15 -5.04 22.48 -16.86
N PRO A 16 -4.39 23.21 -17.78
CA PRO A 16 -3.09 22.79 -18.30
C PRO A 16 -1.98 22.83 -17.24
N GLY A 17 -2.03 23.77 -16.28
CA GLY A 17 -1.07 23.83 -15.18
C GLY A 17 -1.18 22.66 -14.21
N ALA A 18 -2.40 22.19 -13.92
CA ALA A 18 -2.62 21.00 -13.09
C ALA A 18 -2.05 19.71 -13.74
N LEU A 19 -2.22 19.57 -15.06
CA LEU A 19 -1.67 18.46 -15.84
C LEU A 19 -0.14 18.52 -15.90
N LEU A 20 0.44 19.69 -16.16
CA LEU A 20 1.89 19.89 -16.21
C LEU A 20 2.57 19.64 -14.87
N SER A 21 1.97 20.08 -13.75
CA SER A 21 2.49 19.78 -12.40
C SER A 21 2.44 18.29 -12.08
N SER A 22 1.34 17.61 -12.43
CA SER A 22 1.19 16.17 -12.22
C SER A 22 2.19 15.37 -13.06
N LEU A 23 2.32 15.74 -14.33
CA LEU A 23 3.32 15.16 -15.23
C LEU A 23 4.73 15.45 -14.74
N GLY A 24 5.06 16.68 -14.33
CA GLY A 24 6.38 17.04 -13.82
C GLY A 24 6.78 16.28 -12.55
N LEU A 25 5.80 15.87 -11.72
CA LEU A 25 6.07 15.04 -10.53
C LEU A 25 6.25 13.56 -10.89
N ILE A 26 5.46 13.05 -11.84
CA ILE A 26 5.43 11.62 -12.22
C ILE A 26 6.53 11.26 -13.22
N LEU A 27 6.86 12.18 -14.14
CA LEU A 27 7.87 12.02 -15.19
C LEU A 27 9.25 11.63 -14.63
N PRO A 28 9.86 12.35 -13.67
CA PRO A 28 11.20 12.00 -13.18
C PRO A 28 11.21 10.62 -12.52
N SER A 29 10.19 10.29 -11.73
CA SER A 29 10.05 8.96 -11.11
C SER A 29 9.89 7.85 -12.16
N SER A 30 9.07 8.09 -13.19
CA SER A 30 8.83 7.14 -14.27
C SER A 30 10.08 6.94 -15.13
N VAL A 31 10.80 8.00 -15.45
CA VAL A 31 12.05 7.95 -16.23
C VAL A 31 13.13 7.18 -15.48
N ILE A 32 13.32 7.45 -14.17
CA ILE A 32 14.27 6.72 -13.33
C ILE A 32 13.90 5.24 -13.25
N THR A 33 12.62 4.93 -13.02
CA THR A 33 12.13 3.55 -12.94
C THR A 33 12.33 2.81 -14.26
N LEU A 34 12.03 3.44 -15.39
CA LEU A 34 12.19 2.85 -16.71
C LEU A 34 13.67 2.63 -17.05
N ALA A 35 14.53 3.61 -16.74
CA ALA A 35 15.98 3.49 -16.92
C ALA A 35 16.55 2.34 -16.07
N TYR A 36 16.15 2.25 -14.81
CA TYR A 36 16.52 1.15 -13.92
C TYR A 36 16.03 -0.21 -14.43
N PHE A 37 14.77 -0.32 -14.87
CA PHE A 37 14.23 -1.55 -15.43
C PHE A 37 14.93 -1.97 -16.71
N ARG A 38 15.27 -1.02 -17.59
CA ARG A 38 15.96 -1.28 -18.85
C ARG A 38 17.40 -1.74 -18.59
N TYR A 39 18.09 -1.10 -17.64
CA TYR A 39 19.43 -1.52 -17.20
C TYR A 39 19.43 -2.90 -16.51
N SER A 40 18.41 -3.14 -15.67
CA SER A 40 18.17 -4.41 -14.97
C SER A 40 17.82 -5.56 -15.93
N ARG A 41 17.08 -5.28 -17.01
CA ARG A 41 16.78 -6.27 -18.07
C ARG A 41 18.03 -6.71 -18.83
N THR A 42 18.97 -5.82 -19.09
CA THR A 42 20.23 -6.15 -19.80
C THR A 42 21.22 -6.92 -18.93
N HIS A 43 21.12 -6.81 -17.60
CA HIS A 43 22.03 -7.46 -16.63
C HIS A 43 21.34 -8.55 -15.77
N ARG A 44 20.30 -9.18 -16.32
CA ARG A 44 19.37 -10.08 -15.63
C ARG A 44 20.04 -11.31 -14.98
N ASP A 45 21.25 -11.68 -15.38
CA ASP A 45 22.00 -12.84 -14.86
C ASP A 45 22.95 -12.50 -13.69
N ARG A 46 23.04 -11.25 -13.25
CA ARG A 46 23.89 -10.89 -12.11
C ARG A 46 23.18 -11.23 -10.80
N HIS A 47 23.84 -12.05 -9.96
CA HIS A 47 23.39 -12.54 -8.64
C HIS A 47 22.76 -11.45 -7.75
N TRP A 48 23.22 -10.21 -7.90
CA TRP A 48 22.74 -9.04 -7.15
C TRP A 48 21.26 -8.68 -7.44
N VAL A 49 20.78 -8.83 -8.68
CA VAL A 49 19.36 -8.52 -9.02
C VAL A 49 18.41 -9.57 -8.46
N ARG A 50 18.84 -10.83 -8.39
CA ARG A 50 18.10 -11.92 -7.73
C ARG A 50 18.03 -11.72 -6.23
N ALA A 51 19.16 -11.43 -5.58
CA ALA A 51 19.20 -11.13 -4.15
C ALA A 51 18.32 -9.92 -3.79
N MET A 52 18.29 -8.88 -4.64
CA MET A 52 17.43 -7.72 -4.43
C MET A 52 15.94 -8.08 -4.54
N ARG A 53 15.55 -8.89 -5.54
CA ARG A 53 14.17 -9.37 -5.69
C ARG A 53 13.73 -10.25 -4.53
N ASP A 54 14.59 -11.18 -4.11
CA ASP A 54 14.31 -12.09 -3.00
C ASP A 54 14.30 -11.35 -1.66
N GLY A 55 15.05 -10.24 -1.52
CA GLY A 55 15.00 -9.34 -0.38
C GLY A 55 13.79 -8.41 -0.36
N MET A 56 13.25 -8.02 -1.52
CA MET A 56 12.06 -7.15 -1.58
C MET A 56 10.80 -7.82 -1.02
N ALA A 57 10.59 -9.10 -1.31
CA ALA A 57 9.43 -9.84 -0.79
C ALA A 57 9.31 -9.78 0.75
N PRO A 58 10.33 -10.14 1.55
CA PRO A 58 10.26 -10.06 3.00
C PRO A 58 10.21 -8.61 3.51
N ILE A 59 10.85 -7.65 2.83
CA ILE A 59 10.76 -6.23 3.21
C ILE A 59 9.33 -5.71 3.07
N THR A 60 8.68 -5.98 1.93
CA THR A 60 7.29 -5.57 1.70
C THR A 60 6.36 -6.23 2.71
N VAL A 61 6.53 -7.54 2.95
CA VAL A 61 5.75 -8.27 3.96
C VAL A 61 5.96 -7.70 5.36
N GLY A 62 7.20 -7.40 5.74
CA GLY A 62 7.54 -6.79 7.04
C GLY A 62 6.94 -5.39 7.20
N LEU A 63 6.98 -4.56 6.16
CA LEU A 63 6.34 -3.24 6.16
C LEU A 63 4.83 -3.34 6.28
N LEU A 64 4.19 -4.25 5.54
CA LEU A 64 2.76 -4.48 5.60
C LEU A 64 2.34 -4.95 7.01
N LEU A 65 3.09 -5.90 7.57
CA LEU A 65 2.89 -6.39 8.94
C LEU A 65 3.06 -5.27 9.96
N SER A 66 4.11 -4.45 9.84
CA SER A 66 4.35 -3.34 10.77
C SER A 66 3.23 -2.30 10.70
N SER A 67 2.76 -1.96 9.50
CA SER A 67 1.65 -1.02 9.33
C SER A 67 0.34 -1.59 9.87
N GLY A 68 0.04 -2.85 9.56
CA GLY A 68 -1.13 -3.54 10.11
C GLY A 68 -1.07 -3.65 11.63
N TRP A 69 0.10 -3.92 12.20
CA TRP A 69 0.31 -3.97 13.64
C TRP A 69 0.10 -2.61 14.31
N LEU A 70 0.58 -1.53 13.69
CA LEU A 70 0.39 -0.18 14.21
C LEU A 70 -1.10 0.18 14.24
N LEU A 71 -1.83 -0.09 13.15
CA LEU A 71 -3.28 0.10 13.07
C LEU A 71 -4.02 -0.73 14.11
N ALA A 72 -3.68 -2.03 14.19
CA ALA A 72 -4.26 -2.93 15.18
C ALA A 72 -4.03 -2.42 16.60
N ARG A 73 -2.83 -1.95 16.93
CA ARG A 73 -2.52 -1.42 18.26
C ARG A 73 -3.22 -0.10 18.58
N GLN A 74 -3.43 0.76 17.59
CA GLN A 74 -4.20 2.00 17.77
C GLN A 74 -5.68 1.73 18.04
N GLU A 75 -6.24 0.69 17.42
CA GLU A 75 -7.64 0.31 17.58
C GLU A 75 -7.89 -0.68 18.73
N ALA A 76 -6.88 -1.42 19.17
CA ALA A 76 -6.93 -2.42 20.24
C ALA A 76 -6.98 -1.82 21.66
N THR A 77 -7.81 -0.80 21.86
CA THR A 77 -8.01 -0.18 23.18
C THR A 77 -9.02 -0.94 24.03
N ASP A 78 -9.91 -1.72 23.39
CA ASP A 78 -11.03 -2.42 24.04
C ASP A 78 -10.98 -3.95 23.82
N TRP A 79 -11.46 -4.73 24.80
CA TRP A 79 -11.44 -6.21 24.75
C TRP A 79 -12.19 -6.76 23.52
N GLN A 80 -13.28 -6.09 23.13
CA GLN A 80 -14.07 -6.44 21.95
C GLN A 80 -13.28 -6.24 20.65
N ARG A 81 -12.48 -5.16 20.57
CA ARG A 81 -11.67 -4.83 19.38
C ARG A 81 -10.49 -5.78 19.25
N ILE A 82 -9.89 -6.19 20.36
CA ILE A 82 -8.84 -7.23 20.39
C ILE A 82 -9.41 -8.56 19.90
N ALA A 83 -10.60 -8.97 20.36
CA ALA A 83 -11.25 -10.19 19.90
C ALA A 83 -11.54 -10.17 18.39
N LEU A 84 -11.97 -9.02 17.84
CA LEU A 84 -12.19 -8.85 16.40
C LEU A 84 -10.89 -8.91 15.59
N ILE A 85 -9.81 -8.28 16.06
CA ILE A 85 -8.48 -8.34 15.41
C ILE A 85 -7.98 -9.79 15.41
N VAL A 86 -8.02 -10.47 16.55
CA VAL A 86 -7.58 -11.87 16.66
C VAL A 86 -8.44 -12.78 15.79
N ALA A 87 -9.77 -12.62 15.79
CA ALA A 87 -10.65 -13.39 14.92
C ALA A 87 -10.32 -13.16 13.44
N THR A 88 -10.14 -11.90 13.03
CA THR A 88 -9.79 -11.54 11.64
C THR A 88 -8.45 -12.16 11.23
N VAL A 89 -7.43 -12.04 12.06
CA VAL A 89 -6.10 -12.64 11.82
C VAL A 89 -6.18 -14.17 11.75
N LEU A 90 -6.92 -14.80 12.68
CA LEU A 90 -7.08 -16.25 12.74
C LEU A 90 -7.83 -16.77 11.50
N LEU A 91 -8.87 -16.07 11.04
CA LEU A 91 -9.60 -16.42 9.82
C LEU A 91 -8.73 -16.22 8.57
N VAL A 92 -7.99 -15.10 8.44
CA VAL A 92 -7.05 -14.91 7.32
C VAL A 92 -6.00 -16.02 7.27
N MET A 93 -5.47 -16.42 8.42
CA MET A 93 -4.50 -17.53 8.49
C MET A 93 -5.13 -18.89 8.17
N ARG A 94 -6.41 -19.10 8.51
CA ARG A 94 -7.10 -20.39 8.30
C ARG A 94 -7.70 -20.55 6.91
N THR A 95 -8.08 -19.48 6.22
CA THR A 95 -8.73 -19.57 4.91
C THR A 95 -7.92 -18.88 3.82
N ARG A 96 -7.40 -19.67 2.86
CA ARG A 96 -6.94 -19.18 1.54
C ARG A 96 -8.10 -18.70 0.64
N LEU A 97 -9.20 -18.19 1.22
CA LEU A 97 -10.44 -17.87 0.50
C LEU A 97 -10.74 -16.36 0.55
N ASN A 98 -11.20 -15.86 -0.59
CA ASN A 98 -11.56 -14.48 -0.95
C ASN A 98 -11.68 -13.47 0.23
N PRO A 99 -10.74 -12.50 0.32
CA PRO A 99 -10.77 -11.38 1.28
C PRO A 99 -12.10 -10.61 1.36
N LEU A 100 -12.91 -10.68 0.30
CA LEU A 100 -14.23 -10.04 0.20
C LEU A 100 -15.24 -10.53 1.26
N TRP A 101 -15.26 -11.83 1.58
CA TRP A 101 -16.19 -12.35 2.59
C TRP A 101 -15.82 -11.92 4.00
N LEU A 102 -14.52 -11.78 4.25
CA LEU A 102 -14.01 -11.30 5.53
C LEU A 102 -14.30 -9.81 5.73
N LEU A 103 -14.19 -9.02 4.66
CA LEU A 103 -14.55 -7.61 4.64
C LEU A 103 -16.05 -7.41 4.93
N LEU A 104 -16.91 -8.26 4.36
CA LEU A 104 -18.35 -8.25 4.59
C LEU A 104 -18.70 -8.60 6.05
N ALA A 105 -18.11 -9.65 6.61
CA ALA A 105 -18.34 -10.02 8.01
C ALA A 105 -17.87 -8.91 8.97
N GLY A 106 -16.69 -8.33 8.72
CA GLY A 106 -16.18 -7.20 9.50
C GLY A 106 -17.07 -5.95 9.37
N ALA A 107 -17.57 -5.65 8.17
CA ALA A 107 -18.49 -4.54 7.94
C ALA A 107 -19.84 -4.75 8.66
N VAL A 108 -20.41 -5.96 8.61
CA VAL A 108 -21.67 -6.29 9.28
C VAL A 108 -21.52 -6.18 10.80
N PHE A 109 -20.42 -6.69 11.36
CA PHE A 109 -20.13 -6.56 12.80
C PHE A 109 -19.91 -5.11 13.23
N GLY A 110 -19.26 -4.29 12.39
CA GLY A 110 -19.08 -2.87 12.67
C GLY A 110 -20.39 -2.07 12.60
N ILE A 111 -21.27 -2.39 11.64
CA ILE A 111 -22.58 -1.75 11.49
C ILE A 111 -23.51 -2.12 12.66
N LEU A 112 -23.36 -3.31 13.27
CA LEU A 112 -24.11 -3.70 14.46
C LEU A 112 -23.73 -2.91 15.73
N GLY A 113 -22.74 -2.01 15.68
CA GLY A 113 -22.47 -1.06 16.76
C GLY A 113 -21.82 -1.67 18.01
N TRP A 114 -21.16 -2.81 17.89
CA TRP A 114 -20.24 -3.33 18.91
C TRP A 114 -18.82 -2.77 18.71
N MET A 115 -18.73 -1.46 18.41
CA MET A 115 -17.51 -0.69 18.16
C MET A 115 -17.59 0.69 18.80
#